data_AF-A0A6A5T896-F1
#
_entry.id   AF-A0A6A5T896-F1
#
_cell.length_a   1.000
_cell.length_b   1.000
_cell.length_c   1.000
_cell.angle_alpha   90.00
_cell.angle_beta   90.00
_cell.angle_gamma   90.00
#
_symmetry.space_group_name_H-M   'P 1'
#
loop_
_entity.id
_entity.type
_entity.pdbx_description
1 polymer ?
#
loop_
_entity_poly.entity_id
_entity_poly.type
_entity_poly.pdbx_seq_one_letter_code
_entity_poly.pdbx_strand_id
1 'polypeptide(L)'
;MELKTDDKSAFSRWADELFPILRSHDEYILDIDNAGIDTFGIANFSCHLAGYVKKDSGITCWVPRRARTKMSFPGMLDNAVGGSR
;
A
#
# COMPACT_ATOMS: atom_id res chain seq x y z
N MET A 1 25.01 3.07 -9.20
CA MET A 1 24.87 3.92 -8.01
C MET A 1 24.34 3.04 -6.91
N GLU A 2 25.09 2.86 -5.81
CA GLU A 2 24.66 2.02 -4.69
C GLU A 2 23.95 2.91 -3.68
N LEU A 3 22.64 2.75 -3.53
CA LEU A 3 21.86 3.51 -2.55
C LEU A 3 22.20 2.98 -1.16
N LYS A 4 22.70 3.85 -0.27
CA LYS A 4 22.88 3.49 1.13
C LYS A 4 21.52 3.46 1.81
N THR A 5 20.97 2.27 1.97
CA THR A 5 19.76 2.00 2.74
C THR A 5 20.16 1.57 4.15
N ASP A 6 20.53 2.52 5.01
CA ASP A 6 20.59 2.21 6.44
C ASP A 6 19.17 2.09 7.01
N ASP A 7 19.02 1.47 8.20
CA ASP A 7 17.71 1.25 8.83
C ASP A 7 16.95 2.56 9.18
N LYS A 8 17.64 3.70 9.15
CA LYS A 8 17.05 5.03 9.42
C LYS A 8 16.67 5.75 8.13
N SER A 9 17.07 5.24 6.98
CA SER A 9 16.74 5.80 5.68
C SER A 9 15.24 5.71 5.43
N ALA A 10 14.67 6.76 4.83
CA ALA A 10 13.31 6.72 4.32
C ALA A 10 13.13 5.61 3.26
N PHE A 11 14.23 5.20 2.61
CA PHE A 11 14.29 4.12 1.63
C PHE A 11 14.72 2.77 2.21
N SER A 12 14.79 2.62 3.54
CA SER A 12 15.07 1.32 4.20
C SER A 12 14.04 0.23 3.86
N ARG A 13 12.89 0.63 3.33
CA ARG A 13 11.75 -0.19 2.93
C ARG A 13 11.63 -0.36 1.40
N TRP A 14 12.75 -0.26 0.69
CA TRP A 14 12.82 -0.53 -0.75
C TRP A 14 12.20 -1.90 -1.07
N ALA A 15 11.23 -1.93 -1.98
CA ALA A 15 10.36 -3.10 -2.17
C ALA A 15 10.51 -3.78 -3.54
N ASP A 16 11.28 -3.19 -4.45
CA ASP A 16 11.33 -3.54 -5.88
C ASP A 16 9.92 -3.56 -6.50
N GLU A 17 9.06 -2.65 -6.04
CA GLU A 17 7.67 -2.50 -6.48
C GLU A 17 7.51 -1.11 -7.08
N LEU A 18 7.41 -1.05 -8.41
CA LEU A 18 7.34 0.21 -9.15
C LEU A 18 5.91 0.74 -9.24
N PHE A 19 5.75 2.00 -8.88
CA PHE A 19 4.52 2.79 -8.95
C PHE A 19 4.68 3.87 -10.03
N PRO A 20 3.72 3.99 -10.96
CA PRO A 20 3.76 5.03 -11.97
C PRO A 20 3.37 6.38 -11.37
N ILE A 21 4.20 7.40 -11.59
CA ILE A 21 3.84 8.79 -11.32
C ILE A 21 3.09 9.34 -12.52
N LEU A 22 1.86 9.77 -12.29
CA LEU A 22 0.99 10.33 -13.31
C LEU A 22 0.82 11.85 -13.12
N ARG A 23 0.78 12.60 -14.22
CA ARG A 23 0.28 13.98 -14.27
C ARG A 23 -1.26 13.96 -14.38
N SER A 24 -1.88 15.14 -14.36
CA SER A 24 -3.27 15.31 -14.76
C SER A 24 -3.58 14.64 -16.10
N HIS A 25 -4.78 14.04 -16.20
CA HIS A 25 -5.23 13.23 -17.35
C HIS A 25 -4.44 11.94 -17.58
N ASP A 26 -3.92 11.34 -16.50
CA ASP A 26 -3.25 10.03 -16.49
C ASP A 26 -2.00 9.94 -17.40
N GLU A 27 -1.36 11.09 -17.65
CA GLU A 27 -0.11 11.14 -18.43
C GLU A 27 1.05 10.61 -17.58
N TYR A 28 1.69 9.54 -18.05
CA TYR A 28 2.85 8.93 -17.39
C TYR A 28 4.07 9.89 -17.38
N ILE A 29 4.74 9.98 -16.23
CA ILE A 29 5.98 10.74 -16.07
C ILE A 29 7.18 9.80 -15.91
N LEU A 30 7.15 8.94 -14.90
CA LEU A 30 8.21 7.98 -14.55
C LEU A 30 7.68 6.92 -13.57
N ASP A 31 8.44 5.85 -13.39
CA ASP A 31 8.23 4.88 -12.33
C ASP A 31 9.16 5.13 -11.14
N ILE A 32 8.64 4.94 -9.93
CA ILE A 32 9.40 5.04 -8.68
C ILE A 32 9.08 3.85 -7.79
N ASP A 33 10.04 3.39 -6.98
CA ASP A 33 9.77 2.37 -5.96
C ASP A 33 8.74 2.89 -4.93
N ASN A 34 7.91 1.99 -4.40
CA ASN A 34 6.92 2.25 -3.35
C ASN A 34 7.50 3.03 -2.16
N ALA A 35 8.76 2.75 -1.77
CA ALA A 35 9.43 3.48 -0.69
C ALA A 35 9.56 4.99 -0.95
N GLY A 36 9.56 5.41 -2.22
CA GLY A 36 9.62 6.81 -2.63
C GLY A 36 8.27 7.52 -2.61
N ILE A 37 7.15 6.81 -2.72
CA ILE A 37 5.81 7.42 -2.83
C ILE A 37 5.48 8.26 -1.59
N ASP A 38 5.48 7.62 -0.41
CA ASP A 38 5.21 8.31 0.86
C ASP A 38 6.31 9.34 1.19
N THR A 39 7.57 9.02 0.86
CA THR A 39 8.75 9.85 1.18
C THR A 39 8.72 11.19 0.46
N PHE A 40 8.28 11.21 -0.81
CA PHE A 40 8.20 12.44 -1.61
C PHE A 40 6.79 13.07 -1.62
N GLY A 41 5.83 12.51 -0.88
CA GLY A 41 4.46 13.01 -0.83
C GLY A 41 3.73 12.90 -2.16
N ILE A 42 4.04 11.86 -2.94
CA ILE A 42 3.39 11.58 -4.22
C ILE A 42 2.03 10.94 -3.95
N ALA A 43 0.98 11.45 -4.59
CA ALA A 43 -0.33 10.82 -4.53
C ALA A 43 -0.30 9.50 -5.30
N ASN A 44 -0.73 8.41 -4.66
CA ASN A 44 -0.97 7.12 -5.30
C ASN A 44 -2.44 6.72 -5.19
N PHE A 45 -2.79 5.66 -5.90
CA PHE A 45 -4.12 5.10 -5.89
C PHE A 45 -4.09 3.73 -5.23
N SER A 46 -5.15 3.42 -4.49
CA SER A 46 -5.33 2.10 -3.90
C SER A 46 -6.73 1.57 -4.16
N CYS A 47 -6.82 0.25 -4.21
CA CYS A 47 -8.08 -0.48 -4.33
C CYS A 47 -8.33 -1.21 -3.01
N HIS A 48 -9.54 -1.05 -2.48
CA HIS A 48 -9.98 -1.72 -1.27
C HIS A 48 -11.30 -2.44 -1.51
N LEU A 49 -11.41 -3.67 -1.00
CA LEU A 49 -12.61 -4.49 -1.09
C LEU A 49 -13.14 -4.77 0.33
N ALA A 50 -14.39 -4.40 0.54
CA ALA A 50 -15.15 -4.78 1.73
C ALA A 50 -15.86 -6.12 1.49
N GLY A 51 -15.41 -7.17 2.17
CA GLY A 51 -16.06 -8.48 2.14
C GLY A 51 -17.11 -8.59 3.23
N TYR A 52 -18.32 -9.05 2.89
CA TYR A 52 -19.36 -9.30 3.87
C TYR A 52 -20.29 -10.43 3.46
N VAL A 53 -21.01 -10.98 4.44
CA VAL A 53 -22.11 -11.95 4.24
C VAL A 53 -23.38 -11.43 4.87
N LYS A 54 -24.53 -11.71 4.23
CA LYS A 54 -25.85 -11.41 4.80
C LYS A 54 -26.35 -12.63 5.55
N LYS A 55 -26.83 -12.41 6.77
CA LYS A 55 -27.48 -13.40 7.63
C LYS A 55 -28.83 -12.85 8.08
N ASP A 56 -29.68 -13.70 8.64
CA ASP A 56 -30.99 -13.26 9.17
C ASP A 56 -30.85 -12.21 10.28
N SER A 57 -29.74 -12.24 11.03
CA SER A 57 -29.39 -11.25 12.06
C SER A 57 -28.74 -9.96 11.53
N GLY A 58 -28.51 -9.86 10.21
CA GLY A 58 -27.90 -8.68 9.57
C GLY A 58 -26.61 -8.98 8.81
N ILE A 59 -25.82 -7.94 8.57
CA ILE A 59 -24.57 -8.02 7.81
C ILE A 59 -23.40 -8.38 8.74
N THR A 60 -22.59 -9.37 8.36
CA THR A 60 -21.32 -9.69 9.01
C THR A 60 -20.16 -9.39 8.05
N CYS A 61 -19.20 -8.56 8.46
CA CYS A 61 -18.06 -8.18 7.64
C CYS A 61 -16.82 -9.06 7.91
N TRP A 62 -16.03 -9.31 6.88
CA TRP A 62 -14.70 -9.91 6.99
C TRP A 62 -13.68 -8.83 7.35
N VAL A 63 -13.07 -8.95 8.54
CA VAL A 63 -12.07 -8.00 9.04
C VAL A 63 -10.79 -8.77 9.42
N PRO A 64 -9.85 -8.97 8.46
CA PRO A 64 -8.60 -9.66 8.74
C PRO A 64 -7.66 -8.84 9.62
N ARG A 65 -6.71 -9.53 10.26
CA ARG A 65 -5.55 -8.92 10.90
C ARG A 65 -4.34 -9.10 10.01
N ARG A 66 -3.63 -8.01 9.71
CA ARG A 66 -2.42 -8.01 8.89
C ARG A 66 -1.34 -8.88 9.54
N ALA A 67 -0.59 -9.61 8.72
CA ALA A 67 0.56 -10.38 9.18
C ALA A 67 1.58 -9.46 9.86
N ARG A 68 2.22 -9.93 10.94
CA ARG A 68 3.25 -9.15 11.65
C ARG A 68 4.51 -8.90 10.83
N THR A 69 4.70 -9.66 9.75
CA THR A 69 5.81 -9.53 8.80
C THR A 69 5.56 -8.47 7.72
N LYS A 70 4.37 -7.86 7.66
CA LYS A 70 4.11 -6.78 6.70
C LYS A 70 4.92 -5.54 7.06
N MET A 71 5.54 -4.91 6.05
CA MET A 71 6.33 -3.69 6.22
C MET A 71 5.51 -2.50 6.75
N SER A 72 4.25 -2.40 6.33
CA SER A 72 3.31 -1.36 6.78
C SER A 72 2.21 -1.93 7.67
N PHE A 73 1.96 -1.25 8.78
CA PHE A 73 0.88 -1.53 9.74
C PHE A 73 0.83 -3.00 10.21
N PRO A 74 1.94 -3.59 10.67
CA PRO A 74 1.97 -4.99 11.08
C PRO A 74 1.01 -5.26 12.25
N GLY A 75 0.20 -6.30 12.15
CA GLY A 75 -0.73 -6.72 13.22
C GLY A 75 -2.00 -5.87 13.37
N MET A 76 -2.20 -4.85 12.55
CA MET A 76 -3.42 -4.02 12.55
C MET A 76 -4.59 -4.74 11.86
N LEU A 77 -5.82 -4.30 12.14
CA LEU A 77 -7.01 -4.72 11.37
C LEU A 77 -7.04 -4.03 10.01
N ASP A 78 -7.65 -4.67 9.02
CA ASP A 78 -7.70 -4.16 7.64
C ASP A 78 -9.04 -4.51 6.97
N ASN A 79 -9.23 -3.99 5.76
CA ASN A 79 -10.27 -4.43 4.82
C ASN A 79 -10.03 -5.88 4.38
N ALA A 80 -11.06 -6.52 3.80
CA ALA A 80 -10.96 -7.91 3.38
C ALA A 80 -9.87 -8.13 2.32
N VAL A 81 -9.74 -7.19 1.36
CA VAL A 81 -8.59 -7.07 0.46
C VAL A 81 -8.22 -5.60 0.35
N GLY A 82 -6.93 -5.30 0.32
CA GLY A 82 -6.40 -3.96 0.12
C GLY A 82 -5.02 -4.03 -0.53
N GLY A 83 -4.78 -3.15 -1.51
CA GLY A 83 -3.51 -3.04 -2.19
C GLY A 83 -3.42 -1.70 -2.92
N SER A 84 -2.20 -1.19 -3.02
CA SER A 84 -1.90 0.01 -3.79
C SER A 84 -1.24 -0.38 -5.10
N ARG A 85 -1.30 0.51 -6.09
CA ARG A 85 -0.57 0.41 -7.34
C ARG A 85 -0.02 1.76 -7.74
#